data_AF-A0A6M5J8J9-F1
#
_entry.id   AF-A0A6M5J8J9-F1
#
_cell.length_a   1.000
_cell.length_b   1.000
_cell.length_c   1.000
_cell.angle_alpha   90.00
_cell.angle_beta   90.00
_cell.angle_gamma   90.00
#
_symmetry.space_group_name_H-M   'P 1'
#
loop_
_entity.id
_entity.type
_entity.pdbx_description
1 polymer ?
#
loop_
_entity_poly.entity_id
_entity_poly.type
_entity_poly.pdbx_seq_one_letter_code
_entity_poly.pdbx_strand_id
1 'polypeptide(L)'
;MGLLDGLLGQVAENVDIQNLAAKIGLEPDQVEQAVHALGLAHVEPGDTAALAAEQTGLPVAKLQEIIGHIGGEGSLAQFASLLQEHGGGEGLLGKFGSAAASFLKG
;
A
#
# COMPACT_ATOMS: atom_id res chain seq x y z
N MET A 1 -15.15 10.56 15.13
CA MET A 1 -14.17 9.47 14.92
C MET A 1 -14.96 8.23 14.54
N GLY A 2 -14.73 7.69 13.34
CA GLY A 2 -15.62 6.69 12.72
C GLY A 2 -15.14 5.26 12.93
N LEU A 3 -16.03 4.28 12.74
CA LEU A 3 -15.73 2.85 12.81
C LEU A 3 -14.55 2.43 11.89
N LEU A 4 -14.28 3.21 10.85
CA LEU A 4 -13.17 3.06 9.91
C LEU A 4 -11.81 3.35 10.55
N ASP A 5 -11.74 4.31 11.46
CA ASP A 5 -10.54 4.61 12.26
C ASP A 5 -10.28 3.48 13.25
N GLY A 6 -11.34 2.85 13.76
CA GLY A 6 -11.27 1.65 14.59
C GLY A 6 -10.85 0.40 13.82
N LEU A 7 -11.24 0.25 12.54
CA LEU A 7 -10.84 -0.89 11.71
C LEU A 7 -9.44 -0.69 11.11
N LEU A 8 -9.08 0.52 10.68
CA LEU A 8 -7.71 0.84 10.29
C LEU A 8 -6.77 0.77 11.49
N GLY A 9 -7.19 1.24 12.66
CA GLY A 9 -6.46 1.06 13.92
C GLY A 9 -6.28 -0.41 14.27
N GLN A 10 -7.34 -1.23 14.19
CA GLN A 10 -7.23 -2.67 14.47
C GLN A 10 -6.46 -3.46 13.41
N VAL A 11 -6.53 -3.09 12.13
CA VAL A 11 -5.76 -3.73 11.05
C VAL A 11 -4.31 -3.26 11.08
N ALA A 12 -4.03 -1.99 11.39
CA ALA A 12 -2.68 -1.49 11.64
C ALA A 12 -2.08 -2.01 12.96
N GLU A 13 -2.91 -2.35 13.96
CA GLU A 13 -2.50 -3.04 15.18
C GLU A 13 -2.34 -4.56 14.96
N ASN A 14 -3.08 -5.20 14.04
CA ASN A 14 -2.97 -6.64 13.75
C ASN A 14 -1.93 -6.97 12.67
N VAL A 15 -1.72 -6.11 11.68
CA VAL A 15 -0.50 -6.15 10.89
C VAL A 15 0.56 -5.64 11.84
N ASP A 16 1.30 -6.54 12.49
CA ASP A 16 2.44 -6.16 13.30
C ASP A 16 3.49 -5.49 12.40
N ILE A 17 3.30 -4.23 12.01
CA ILE A 17 4.21 -3.51 11.12
C ILE A 17 5.61 -3.54 11.72
N GLN A 18 5.71 -3.48 13.05
CA GLN A 18 6.97 -3.63 13.78
C GLN A 18 7.56 -5.05 13.69
N ASN A 19 6.77 -6.11 13.87
CA ASN A 19 7.31 -7.47 13.73
C ASN A 19 7.61 -7.81 12.26
N LEU A 20 6.83 -7.27 11.33
CA LEU A 20 7.02 -7.42 9.89
C LEU A 20 8.31 -6.75 9.46
N ALA A 21 8.48 -5.47 9.81
CA ALA A 21 9.71 -4.69 9.64
C ALA A 21 10.94 -5.45 10.16
N ALA A 22 10.88 -5.92 11.40
CA ALA A 22 11.96 -6.70 12.00
C ALA A 22 12.24 -8.03 11.27
N LYS A 23 11.22 -8.72 10.75
CA LYS A 23 11.37 -10.00 10.03
C LYS A 23 11.97 -9.85 8.65
N ILE A 24 11.59 -8.81 7.92
CA ILE A 24 12.04 -8.59 6.54
C ILE A 24 13.25 -7.66 6.44
N GLY A 25 13.66 -7.05 7.57
CA GLY A 25 14.81 -6.14 7.65
C GLY A 25 14.53 -4.77 7.04
N LEU A 26 13.32 -4.25 7.20
CA LEU A 26 12.92 -2.90 6.80
C LEU A 26 12.58 -2.08 8.05
N GLU A 27 12.57 -0.76 7.91
CA GLU A 27 12.07 0.11 8.97
C GLU A 27 10.52 0.09 9.00
N PRO A 28 9.87 0.29 10.15
CA PRO A 28 8.41 0.33 10.27
C PRO A 28 7.76 1.33 9.30
N ASP A 29 8.34 2.52 9.16
CA ASP A 29 7.89 3.54 8.20
C ASP A 29 7.94 3.03 6.75
N GLN A 30 8.97 2.26 6.38
CA GLN A 30 9.08 1.69 5.03
C GLN A 30 8.03 0.63 4.78
N VAL A 31 7.70 -0.17 5.81
CA VAL A 31 6.65 -1.19 5.73
C VAL A 31 5.28 -0.53 5.61
N GLU A 32 5.02 0.54 6.36
CA GLU A 32 3.77 1.29 6.25
C GLU A 32 3.60 1.91 4.85
N GLN A 33 4.66 2.56 4.32
CA GLN A 33 4.69 3.07 2.95
C GLN A 33 4.47 1.96 1.92
N ALA A 34 5.08 0.78 2.12
CA ALA A 34 4.91 -0.38 1.27
C ALA A 34 3.48 -0.91 1.26
N VAL A 35 2.86 -1.11 2.42
CA VAL A 35 1.48 -1.60 2.53
C VAL A 35 0.52 -0.62 1.85
N HIS A 36 0.74 0.68 2.03
CA HIS A 36 -0.06 1.70 1.37
C HIS A 36 0.12 1.68 -0.16
N ALA A 37 1.37 1.68 -0.65
CA ALA A 37 1.66 1.61 -2.08
C ALA A 37 1.11 0.32 -2.71
N LEU A 38 1.19 -0.81 -2.02
CA LEU A 38 0.60 -2.09 -2.44
C LEU A 38 -0.92 -2.00 -2.55
N GLY A 39 -1.60 -1.36 -1.59
CA GLY A 39 -3.04 -1.14 -1.65
C GLY A 39 -3.46 -0.28 -2.85
N LEU A 40 -2.67 0.74 -3.19
CA LEU A 40 -2.90 1.59 -4.36
C LEU A 40 -2.59 0.88 -5.68
N ALA A 41 -1.45 0.20 -5.75
CA ALA A 41 -1.02 -0.54 -6.93
C ALA A 41 -1.94 -1.73 -7.26
N HIS A 42 -2.74 -2.22 -6.30
CA HIS A 42 -3.63 -3.35 -6.52
C HIS A 42 -4.81 -3.03 -7.45
N VAL A 43 -5.28 -1.77 -7.47
CA VAL A 43 -6.39 -1.37 -8.36
C VAL A 43 -5.91 -0.98 -9.76
N GLU A 44 -4.59 -0.84 -9.94
CA GLU A 44 -3.98 -0.51 -11.21
C GLU A 44 -3.75 -1.77 -12.07
N PRO A 45 -3.91 -1.66 -13.40
CA PRO A 45 -3.64 -2.77 -14.29
C PRO A 45 -2.13 -3.06 -14.35
N GLY A 46 -1.71 -4.20 -13.81
CA GLY A 46 -0.31 -4.61 -13.83
C GLY A 46 0.07 -5.52 -12.66
N ASP A 47 1.37 -5.71 -12.45
CA ASP A 47 1.88 -6.39 -11.26
C ASP A 47 1.93 -5.39 -10.10
N THR A 48 1.07 -5.63 -9.09
CA THR A 48 0.95 -4.79 -7.90
C THR A 48 2.29 -4.59 -7.17
N ALA A 49 3.12 -5.62 -7.08
CA ALA A 49 4.41 -5.54 -6.40
C ALA A 49 5.43 -4.76 -7.24
N ALA A 50 5.36 -4.85 -8.56
CA ALA A 50 6.20 -4.05 -9.46
C ALA A 50 5.85 -2.56 -9.36
N LEU A 51 4.55 -2.21 -9.43
CA LEU A 51 4.09 -0.83 -9.32
C LEU A 51 4.40 -0.24 -7.94
N ALA A 52 4.19 -1.00 -6.86
CA ALA A 52 4.56 -0.57 -5.53
C ALA A 52 6.09 -0.40 -5.36
N ALA A 53 6.92 -1.18 -6.07
CA ALA A 53 8.37 -1.02 -6.07
C ALA A 53 8.78 0.31 -6.69
N GLU A 54 8.15 0.69 -7.79
CA GLU A 54 8.40 1.99 -8.44
C GLU A 54 8.01 3.16 -7.54
N GLN A 55 6.95 3.01 -6.75
CA GLN A 55 6.48 4.06 -5.83
C GLN A 55 7.30 4.19 -4.55
N THR A 56 7.74 3.06 -3.98
CA THR A 56 8.40 3.01 -2.67
C THR A 56 9.93 3.00 -2.77
N GLY A 57 10.47 2.65 -3.94
CA GLY A 57 11.89 2.36 -4.13
C GLY A 57 12.34 1.06 -3.46
N LEU A 58 11.41 0.25 -2.94
CA LEU A 58 11.71 -1.04 -2.33
C LEU A 58 11.81 -2.15 -3.39
N PRO A 59 12.65 -3.17 -3.16
CA PRO A 59 12.71 -4.32 -4.06
C PRO A 59 11.36 -5.05 -4.15
N VAL A 60 10.96 -5.44 -5.36
CA VAL A 60 9.73 -6.24 -5.60
C VAL A 60 9.68 -7.47 -4.70
N ALA A 61 10.81 -8.15 -4.50
CA ALA A 61 10.89 -9.32 -3.61
C ALA A 61 10.49 -8.98 -2.15
N LYS A 62 10.90 -7.82 -1.64
CA LYS A 62 10.54 -7.36 -0.29
C LYS A 62 9.07 -7.00 -0.20
N LEU A 63 8.52 -6.42 -1.25
CA LEU A 63 7.10 -6.13 -1.34
C LEU A 63 6.28 -7.42 -1.37
N GLN A 64 6.70 -8.44 -2.12
CA GLN A 64 6.07 -9.76 -2.12
C GLN A 64 6.12 -10.43 -0.73
N GLU A 65 7.23 -10.29 0.01
CA GLU A 65 7.31 -10.74 1.41
C GLU A 65 6.25 -10.03 2.27
N ILE A 66 6.10 -8.71 2.13
CA ILE A 66 5.07 -7.93 2.83
C ILE A 66 3.66 -8.43 2.48
N ILE A 67 3.36 -8.61 1.20
CA ILE A 67 2.08 -9.17 0.71
C ILE A 67 1.80 -10.51 1.41
N GLY A 68 2.77 -11.42 1.45
CA GLY A 68 2.61 -12.71 2.11
C GLY A 68 2.32 -12.58 3.61
N HIS A 69 3.01 -11.66 4.29
CA HIS A 69 2.86 -11.47 5.73
C HIS A 69 1.54 -10.79 6.14
N ILE A 70 0.96 -9.92 5.32
CA ILE A 70 -0.33 -9.27 5.59
C ILE A 70 -1.55 -10.17 5.32
N GLY A 71 -1.32 -11.41 4.88
CA GLY A 71 -2.38 -12.38 4.55
C GLY A 71 -2.61 -12.59 3.05
N GLY A 72 -1.65 -12.17 2.22
CA GLY A 72 -1.67 -12.38 0.78
C GLY A 72 -2.52 -11.37 0.02
N GLU A 73 -2.78 -11.70 -1.25
CA GLU A 73 -3.52 -10.86 -2.19
C GLU A 73 -4.99 -10.67 -1.79
N GLY A 74 -5.59 -11.63 -1.06
CA GLY A 74 -6.96 -11.52 -0.56
C GLY A 74 -7.14 -10.41 0.48
N SER A 75 -6.18 -10.26 1.40
CA SER A 75 -6.17 -9.15 2.37
C SER A 75 -5.97 -7.80 1.69
N LEU A 76 -5.11 -7.75 0.67
CA LEU A 76 -4.90 -6.54 -0.13
C LEU A 76 -6.15 -6.15 -0.91
N ALA A 77 -6.85 -7.12 -1.51
CA ALA A 77 -8.11 -6.88 -2.20
C ALA A 77 -9.18 -6.33 -1.24
N GLN A 78 -9.24 -6.85 -0.01
CA GLN A 78 -10.13 -6.35 1.03
C GLN A 78 -9.76 -4.91 1.46
N PHE A 79 -8.47 -4.64 1.64
CA PHE A 79 -7.95 -3.30 1.96
C PHE A 79 -8.22 -2.31 0.84
N ALA A 80 -7.93 -2.68 -0.41
CA ALA A 80 -8.20 -1.88 -1.59
C ALA A 80 -9.70 -1.61 -1.77
N SER A 81 -10.57 -2.60 -1.51
CA SER A 81 -12.03 -2.41 -1.55
C SER A 81 -12.48 -1.39 -0.51
N LEU A 82 -11.96 -1.46 0.72
CA LEU A 82 -12.26 -0.48 1.77
C LEU A 82 -11.73 0.92 1.44
N LEU A 83 -10.54 1.00 0.84
CA LEU A 83 -9.93 2.24 0.39
C LEU A 83 -10.69 2.84 -0.79
N GLN A 84 -11.22 2.00 -1.70
CA GLN A 84 -12.03 2.42 -2.83
C GLN A 84 -13.41 2.91 -2.38
N GLU A 85 -14.00 2.21 -1.41
CA GLU A 85 -15.29 2.56 -0.80
C GLU A 85 -15.23 3.86 0.03
N HIS A 86 -14.06 4.25 0.54
CA HIS A 86 -13.89 5.47 1.35
C HIS A 86 -12.98 6.57 0.77
N GLY A 87 -12.23 6.32 -0.30
CA GLY A 87 -11.18 7.26 -0.78
C GLY A 87 -10.68 7.07 -2.20
N GLY A 88 -11.22 6.13 -2.99
CA GLY A 88 -10.67 5.77 -4.31
C GLY A 88 -11.15 6.60 -5.50
N GLY A 89 -11.97 7.63 -5.31
CA GLY A 89 -12.68 8.29 -6.42
C GLY A 89 -11.92 9.41 -7.14
N GLU A 90 -11.44 10.43 -6.44
CA GLU A 90 -11.12 11.72 -7.11
C GLU A 90 -9.94 12.49 -6.51
N GLY A 91 -9.52 12.21 -5.28
CA GLY A 91 -8.54 13.04 -4.56
C GLY A 91 -7.08 12.69 -4.85
N LEU A 92 -6.76 11.40 -4.99
CA LEU A 92 -5.37 10.92 -5.04
C LEU A 92 -4.90 10.62 -6.47
N LEU A 93 -5.72 9.99 -7.30
CA LEU A 93 -5.40 9.75 -8.71
C LEU A 93 -5.25 11.07 -9.49
N GLY A 94 -6.00 12.11 -9.12
CA GLY A 94 -5.80 13.47 -9.63
C GLY A 94 -4.50 14.13 -9.17
N LYS A 95 -3.97 13.74 -7.99
CA LYS A 95 -2.72 14.26 -7.42
C LYS A 95 -1.48 13.53 -7.95
N PHE A 96 -1.57 12.23 -8.21
CA PHE A 96 -0.48 11.45 -8.79
C PHE A 96 -0.47 11.47 -10.31
N GLY A 97 -1.63 11.51 -10.99
CA GLY A 97 -1.70 11.77 -12.42
C GLY A 97 -1.10 13.14 -12.79
N SER A 98 -1.24 14.14 -11.92
CA SER A 98 -0.56 15.43 -12.06
C SER A 98 0.93 15.38 -11.70
N ALA A 99 1.34 14.60 -10.69
CA ALA A 99 2.76 14.42 -10.35
C ALA A 99 3.55 13.64 -11.43
N ALA A 100 2.98 12.56 -11.96
CA ALA A 100 3.57 11.77 -13.05
C ALA A 100 3.61 12.55 -14.38
N ALA A 101 2.55 13.32 -14.69
CA ALA A 101 2.56 14.21 -15.85
C ALA A 101 3.57 15.38 -15.71
N SER A 102 3.84 15.83 -14.48
CA SER A 102 4.84 16.87 -14.22
C SER A 102 6.27 16.37 -14.43
N PHE A 103 6.53 15.07 -14.28
CA PHE A 103 7.86 14.48 -14.47
C PHE A 103 8.20 14.24 -15.95
N LEU A 104 7.20 14.12 -16.82
CA LEU A 104 7.41 13.89 -18.26
C LEU A 104 7.66 15.18 -19.07
N LYS A 105 7.56 16.36 -18.45
CA LYS A 105 7.72 17.68 -19.10
C LYS A 105 8.94 18.46 -18.59
N GLY A 106 9.81 17.84 -17.80
CA GLY A 106 11.09 18.41 -17.33
C GLY A 106 12.24 18.15 -18.28
#